data_AF-A0A519HKJ6-F1
#
_entry.id   AF-A0A519HKJ6-F1
#
_cell.length_a   1.000
_cell.length_b   1.000
_cell.length_c   1.000
_cell.angle_alpha   90.00
_cell.angle_beta   90.00
_cell.angle_gamma   90.00
#
_symmetry.space_group_name_H-M   'P 1'
#
loop_
_entity.id
_entity.type
_entity.pdbx_description
1 polymer ?
#
loop_
_entity_poly.entity_id
_entity_poly.type
_entity_poly.pdbx_seq_one_letter_code
_entity_poly.pdbx_strand_id
1 'polypeptide(L)'
;MDQQTIRVDRIGDEGQPVVVIDGFSPDPDQLIRDARGLDFRPLGEFYPGVRAPVRPSYFQGVDRVLAGVMREVFGATDRIAFNRALYSLTTTPPADLSLAQRIPHIDGVAEGMIAIIHYLSPDDQGGTAFYRQRSTGFETVTAANHRAYLDALRADIETHGEPGPAYIAGDTPLFSETAAYDAVFNRALIYRSSLLHCARVPNDRTLSSDPATGRLTVASFLSIA
;
A
#
# COMPACT_ATOMS: atom_id res chain seq x y z
N MET A 1 3.48 -8.19 -26.01
CA MET A 1 2.91 -8.49 -24.69
C MET A 1 4.11 -8.59 -23.79
N ASP A 2 4.39 -7.53 -23.04
CA ASP A 2 5.59 -7.49 -22.20
C ASP A 2 5.47 -8.54 -21.10
N GLN A 3 6.56 -9.26 -20.87
CA GLN A 3 6.61 -10.35 -19.91
C GLN A 3 6.61 -9.79 -18.49
N GLN A 4 5.74 -10.30 -17.62
CA GLN A 4 5.77 -10.00 -16.19
C GLN A 4 7.16 -10.28 -15.62
N THR A 5 7.74 -9.29 -14.92
CA THR A 5 9.00 -9.45 -14.20
C THR A 5 8.74 -9.48 -12.72
N ILE A 6 9.17 -10.53 -12.03
CA ILE A 6 8.92 -10.74 -10.61
C ILE A 6 10.26 -10.73 -9.87
N ARG A 7 10.36 -9.94 -8.80
CA ARG A 7 11.47 -9.99 -7.85
C ARG A 7 10.94 -9.97 -6.42
N VAL A 8 11.73 -10.53 -5.50
CA VAL A 8 11.42 -10.56 -4.08
C VAL A 8 12.54 -9.86 -3.33
N ASP A 9 12.20 -8.79 -2.65
CA ASP A 9 13.12 -8.04 -1.81
C ASP A 9 12.92 -8.41 -0.35
N ARG A 10 14.01 -8.40 0.42
CA ARG A 10 14.00 -8.54 1.87
C ARG A 10 14.30 -7.18 2.46
N ILE A 11 13.33 -6.59 3.16
CA ILE A 11 13.43 -5.22 3.66
C ILE A 11 13.55 -5.19 5.19
N GLY A 12 14.17 -4.12 5.68
CA GLY A 12 14.35 -3.88 7.11
C GLY A 12 15.22 -4.93 7.81
N ASP A 13 15.29 -4.83 9.13
CA ASP A 13 16.04 -5.75 9.98
C ASP A 13 15.29 -7.07 10.17
N GLU A 14 13.96 -7.08 10.06
CA GLU A 14 13.15 -8.29 10.14
C GLU A 14 13.21 -9.15 8.86
N GLY A 15 13.77 -8.61 7.77
CA GLY A 15 13.90 -9.33 6.50
C GLY A 15 12.55 -9.72 5.88
N GLN A 16 11.53 -8.90 6.08
CA GLN A 16 10.18 -9.18 5.58
C GLN A 16 10.16 -9.11 4.04
N PRO A 17 9.46 -10.04 3.37
CA PRO A 17 9.43 -10.03 1.91
C PRO A 17 8.47 -8.97 1.39
N VAL A 18 8.93 -8.22 0.39
CA VAL A 18 8.08 -7.44 -0.52
C VAL A 18 8.29 -7.99 -1.92
N VAL A 19 7.21 -8.44 -2.54
CA VAL A 19 7.25 -8.90 -3.93
C VAL A 19 6.92 -7.74 -4.84
N VAL A 20 7.75 -7.52 -5.85
CA VAL A 20 7.56 -6.50 -6.87
C VAL A 20 7.31 -7.21 -8.19
N ILE A 21 6.20 -6.85 -8.83
CA ILE A 21 5.80 -7.40 -10.13
C ILE A 21 5.61 -6.25 -11.11
N ASP A 22 6.50 -6.13 -12.08
CA ASP A 22 6.37 -5.20 -13.21
C ASP A 22 5.58 -5.86 -14.35
N GLY A 23 4.73 -5.09 -15.01
CA GLY A 23 3.82 -5.62 -16.05
C GLY A 23 2.68 -6.47 -15.46
N PHE A 24 2.19 -6.11 -14.27
CA PHE A 24 1.29 -6.93 -13.46
C PHE A 24 0.00 -7.34 -14.18
N SER A 25 -0.78 -6.38 -14.68
CA SER A 25 -1.99 -6.65 -15.45
C SER A 25 -1.70 -6.86 -16.93
N PRO A 26 -2.39 -7.79 -17.62
CA PRO A 26 -2.27 -7.95 -19.07
C PRO A 26 -2.86 -6.78 -19.88
N ASP A 27 -3.77 -5.99 -19.31
CA ASP A 27 -4.39 -4.82 -19.95
C ASP A 27 -4.63 -3.69 -18.92
N PRO A 28 -3.57 -3.00 -18.47
CA PRO A 28 -3.69 -1.92 -17.48
C PRO A 28 -4.48 -0.71 -18.01
N ASP A 29 -4.45 -0.47 -19.33
CA ASP A 29 -5.20 0.62 -19.94
C ASP A 29 -6.71 0.39 -19.85
N GLN A 30 -7.16 -0.87 -19.97
CA GLN A 30 -8.57 -1.21 -19.72
C GLN A 30 -8.97 -0.92 -18.27
N LEU A 31 -8.09 -1.16 -17.30
CA LEU A 31 -8.37 -0.85 -15.89
C LEU A 31 -8.55 0.66 -15.67
N ILE A 32 -7.73 1.49 -16.31
CA ILE A 32 -7.93 2.95 -16.30
C ILE A 32 -9.28 3.32 -16.94
N ARG A 33 -9.60 2.76 -18.11
CA ARG A 33 -10.89 3.01 -18.79
C ARG A 33 -12.07 2.62 -17.90
N ASP A 34 -12.00 1.48 -17.23
CA ASP A 34 -13.01 1.01 -16.29
C ASP A 34 -13.17 2.01 -15.14
N ALA A 35 -12.06 2.43 -14.53
CA ALA A 35 -12.07 3.39 -13.42
C ALA A 35 -12.73 4.71 -13.83
N ARG A 36 -12.47 5.25 -15.01
CA ARG A 36 -13.09 6.50 -15.51
C ARG A 36 -14.61 6.42 -15.63
N GLY A 37 -15.18 5.21 -15.75
CA GLY A 37 -16.62 4.99 -15.80
C GLY A 37 -17.29 4.82 -14.42
N LEU A 38 -16.53 4.90 -13.32
CA LEU A 38 -17.03 4.69 -11.96
C LEU A 38 -17.25 6.01 -11.21
N ASP A 39 -18.15 5.96 -10.24
CA ASP A 39 -18.36 7.05 -9.29
C ASP A 39 -17.45 6.85 -8.08
N PHE A 40 -16.50 7.77 -7.90
CA PHE A 40 -15.54 7.75 -6.80
C PHE A 40 -16.07 8.55 -5.61
N ARG A 41 -16.00 7.96 -4.42
CA ARG A 41 -16.48 8.59 -3.19
C ARG A 41 -15.49 8.39 -2.04
N PRO A 42 -15.51 9.23 -1.00
CA PRO A 42 -14.77 8.95 0.24
C PRO A 42 -15.20 7.59 0.79
N LEU A 43 -14.26 6.63 0.88
CA LEU A 43 -14.50 5.27 1.35
C LEU A 43 -13.28 4.75 2.12
N GLY A 44 -13.49 4.47 3.39
CA GLY A 44 -12.44 4.10 4.34
C GLY A 44 -11.83 5.35 4.99
N GLU A 45 -11.92 5.41 6.32
CA GLU A 45 -11.57 6.56 7.14
C GLU A 45 -10.13 7.05 6.97
N PHE A 46 -9.20 6.11 6.75
CA PHE A 46 -7.77 6.40 6.77
C PHE A 46 -7.15 6.61 5.39
N TYR A 47 -7.91 6.50 4.30
CA TYR A 47 -7.37 6.73 2.96
C TYR A 47 -7.44 8.21 2.56
N PRO A 48 -6.34 8.83 2.10
CA PRO A 48 -6.30 10.25 1.72
C PRO A 48 -6.87 10.50 0.32
N GLY A 49 -8.16 10.18 0.13
CA GLY A 49 -8.87 10.51 -1.10
C GLY A 49 -10.13 9.69 -1.33
N VAL A 50 -10.44 9.46 -2.60
CA VAL A 50 -11.68 8.82 -3.04
C VAL A 50 -11.43 7.44 -3.62
N ARG A 51 -12.43 6.56 -3.51
CA ARG A 51 -12.34 5.17 -3.99
C ARG A 51 -13.61 4.73 -4.70
N ALA A 52 -13.47 3.67 -5.49
CA ALA A 52 -14.57 2.96 -6.13
C ALA A 52 -14.32 1.44 -6.09
N PRO A 53 -15.36 0.61 -6.06
CA PRO A 53 -15.20 -0.85 -6.09
C PRO A 53 -14.61 -1.32 -7.42
N VAL A 54 -13.69 -2.28 -7.35
CA VAL A 54 -13.15 -2.96 -8.54
C VAL A 54 -14.05 -4.14 -8.88
N ARG A 55 -14.25 -4.41 -10.18
CA ARG A 55 -14.97 -5.61 -10.62
C ARG A 55 -14.15 -6.88 -10.29
N PRO A 56 -14.80 -8.01 -9.95
CA PRO A 56 -14.09 -9.27 -9.70
C PRO A 56 -13.19 -9.75 -10.85
N SER A 57 -13.48 -9.32 -12.08
CA SER A 57 -12.65 -9.60 -13.27
C SER A 57 -11.22 -9.05 -13.18
N TYR A 58 -10.93 -8.13 -12.27
CA TYR A 58 -9.59 -7.58 -12.07
C TYR A 58 -8.50 -8.65 -11.82
N PHE A 59 -8.86 -9.74 -11.15
CA PHE A 59 -7.91 -10.83 -10.87
C PHE A 59 -7.76 -11.82 -12.04
N GLN A 60 -8.58 -11.68 -13.10
CA GLN A 60 -8.46 -12.54 -14.27
C GLN A 60 -7.13 -12.26 -14.98
N GLY A 61 -6.34 -13.29 -15.23
CA GLY A 61 -5.04 -13.19 -15.90
C GLY A 61 -3.86 -12.93 -14.96
N VAL A 62 -4.10 -12.61 -13.68
CA VAL A 62 -3.05 -12.52 -12.65
C VAL A 62 -3.18 -13.58 -11.56
N ASP A 63 -4.28 -14.34 -11.55
CA ASP A 63 -4.60 -15.41 -10.61
C ASP A 63 -3.49 -16.45 -10.47
N ARG A 64 -2.91 -16.92 -11.58
CA ARG A 64 -1.82 -17.91 -11.55
C ARG A 64 -0.56 -17.35 -10.91
N VAL A 65 -0.20 -16.11 -11.24
CA VAL A 65 0.98 -15.44 -10.67
C VAL A 65 0.79 -15.19 -9.19
N LEU A 66 -0.38 -14.67 -8.80
CA LEU A 66 -0.72 -14.48 -7.39
C LEU A 66 -0.68 -15.79 -6.62
N ALA A 67 -1.23 -16.87 -7.17
CA ALA A 67 -1.19 -18.18 -6.53
C ALA A 67 0.23 -18.71 -6.34
N GLY A 68 1.12 -18.51 -7.32
CA GLY A 68 2.55 -18.81 -7.18
C GLY A 68 3.20 -18.01 -6.06
N VAL A 69 3.03 -16.69 -6.08
CA VAL A 69 3.59 -15.79 -5.06
C VAL A 69 3.10 -16.12 -3.64
N MET A 70 1.79 -16.35 -3.46
CA MET A 70 1.24 -16.68 -2.15
C MET A 70 1.85 -17.97 -1.60
N ARG A 71 2.02 -19.01 -2.42
CA ARG A 71 2.62 -20.28 -1.99
C ARG A 71 4.12 -20.15 -1.73
N GLU A 72 4.86 -19.60 -2.69
CA GLU A 72 6.33 -19.64 -2.70
C GLU A 72 6.97 -18.60 -1.77
N VAL A 73 6.33 -17.44 -1.59
CA VAL A 73 6.88 -16.34 -0.78
C VAL A 73 6.17 -16.21 0.55
N PHE A 74 4.85 -16.35 0.56
CA PHE A 74 4.02 -16.11 1.74
C PHE A 74 3.63 -17.39 2.49
N GLY A 75 3.95 -18.57 1.93
CA GLY A 75 3.75 -19.86 2.59
C GLY A 75 2.30 -20.34 2.60
N ALA A 76 1.45 -19.84 1.71
CA ALA A 76 0.07 -20.32 1.60
C ALA A 76 0.05 -21.82 1.29
N THR A 77 -0.69 -22.58 2.08
CA THR A 77 -0.86 -24.02 1.92
C THR A 77 -2.24 -24.38 1.38
N ASP A 78 -3.21 -23.50 1.62
CA ASP A 78 -4.61 -23.70 1.28
C ASP A 78 -5.14 -22.64 0.29
N ARG A 79 -6.47 -22.49 0.25
CA ARG A 79 -7.18 -21.55 -0.64
C ARG A 79 -6.86 -20.11 -0.28
N ILE A 80 -6.59 -19.32 -1.33
CA ILE A 80 -6.44 -17.87 -1.25
C ILE A 80 -7.84 -17.24 -1.32
N ALA A 81 -8.21 -16.45 -0.32
CA ALA A 81 -9.45 -15.70 -0.29
C ALA A 81 -9.20 -14.25 -0.71
N PHE A 82 -9.91 -13.76 -1.73
CA PHE A 82 -9.90 -12.35 -2.12
C PHE A 82 -10.98 -11.61 -1.33
N ASN A 83 -10.55 -10.73 -0.43
CA ASN A 83 -11.46 -10.08 0.52
C ASN A 83 -12.05 -8.79 -0.05
N ARG A 84 -11.20 -7.97 -0.69
CA ARG A 84 -11.56 -6.65 -1.21
C ARG A 84 -10.59 -6.20 -2.29
N ALA A 85 -11.09 -5.47 -3.28
CA ALA A 85 -10.29 -4.68 -4.22
C ALA A 85 -10.98 -3.33 -4.48
N LEU A 86 -10.25 -2.23 -4.34
CA LEU A 86 -10.74 -0.87 -4.55
C LEU A 86 -9.81 -0.08 -5.47
N TYR A 87 -10.38 0.53 -6.51
CA TYR A 87 -9.72 1.63 -7.20
C TYR A 87 -9.61 2.78 -6.20
N SER A 88 -8.42 3.36 -6.10
CA SER A 88 -8.09 4.36 -5.09
C SER A 88 -7.34 5.51 -5.73
N LEU A 89 -7.89 6.72 -5.60
CA LEU A 89 -7.31 7.97 -6.09
C LEU A 89 -6.92 8.84 -4.90
N THR A 90 -5.63 9.15 -4.80
CA THR A 90 -5.15 10.09 -3.79
C THR A 90 -5.52 11.51 -4.21
N THR A 91 -6.39 12.16 -3.43
CA THR A 91 -6.93 13.49 -3.76
C THR A 91 -6.88 14.48 -2.59
N THR A 92 -6.55 14.02 -1.38
CA THR A 92 -6.48 14.90 -0.21
C THR A 92 -5.17 15.70 -0.22
N PRO A 93 -5.21 17.04 -0.25
CA PRO A 93 -3.99 17.84 -0.22
C PRO A 93 -3.28 17.74 1.14
N PRO A 94 -1.95 17.96 1.20
CA PRO A 94 -1.16 17.88 2.43
C PRO A 94 -1.75 18.60 3.65
N ALA A 95 -2.29 19.80 3.43
CA ALA A 95 -2.87 20.66 4.47
C ALA A 95 -4.12 20.05 5.14
N ASP A 96 -4.82 19.14 4.45
CA ASP A 96 -6.09 18.56 4.90
C ASP A 96 -5.91 17.12 5.41
N LEU A 97 -4.67 16.62 5.49
CA LEU A 97 -4.40 15.27 5.97
C LEU A 97 -4.67 15.15 7.47
N SER A 98 -5.37 14.08 7.86
CA SER A 98 -5.47 13.70 9.26
C SER A 98 -4.12 13.20 9.79
N LEU A 99 -3.93 13.14 11.11
CA LEU A 99 -2.71 12.56 11.71
C LEU A 99 -2.42 11.15 11.18
N ALA A 100 -3.44 10.29 11.10
CA ALA A 100 -3.29 8.92 10.61
C ALA A 100 -2.83 8.82 9.15
N GLN A 101 -3.08 9.86 8.33
CA GLN A 101 -2.64 9.92 6.93
C GLN A 101 -1.22 10.48 6.77
N ARG A 102 -0.60 10.98 7.85
CA ARG A 102 0.74 11.60 7.87
C ARG A 102 1.81 10.68 8.48
N ILE A 103 1.43 9.49 8.94
CA ILE A 103 2.33 8.52 9.56
C ILE A 103 2.17 7.12 8.92
N PRO A 104 3.15 6.22 9.09
CA PRO A 104 3.01 4.83 8.69
C PRO A 104 1.86 4.13 9.42
N HIS A 105 1.25 3.16 8.75
CA HIS A 105 0.16 2.34 9.28
C HIS A 105 0.34 0.88 8.88
N ILE A 106 -0.53 0.04 9.44
CA ILE A 106 -0.76 -1.34 9.03
C ILE A 106 -2.21 -1.45 8.55
N ASP A 107 -2.49 -2.41 7.67
CA ASP A 107 -3.85 -2.69 7.21
C ASP A 107 -4.59 -3.68 8.13
N GLY A 108 -3.84 -4.50 8.86
CA GLY A 108 -4.41 -5.50 9.76
C GLY A 108 -3.35 -6.32 10.48
N VAL A 109 -3.75 -6.87 11.63
CA VAL A 109 -2.88 -7.68 12.51
C VAL A 109 -3.09 -9.19 12.37
N ALA A 110 -4.10 -9.61 11.60
CA ALA A 110 -4.42 -11.03 11.46
C ALA A 110 -3.36 -11.71 10.58
N GLU A 111 -2.95 -12.89 11.02
CA GLU A 111 -2.00 -13.72 10.28
C GLU A 111 -2.57 -14.09 8.91
N GLY A 112 -1.69 -14.16 7.90
CA GLY A 112 -2.08 -14.47 6.54
C GLY A 112 -2.80 -13.33 5.79
N MET A 113 -2.97 -12.15 6.38
CA MET A 113 -3.46 -10.98 5.63
C MET A 113 -2.36 -10.41 4.73
N ILE A 114 -2.64 -10.36 3.43
CA ILE A 114 -1.74 -9.87 2.40
C ILE A 114 -2.37 -8.66 1.71
N ALA A 115 -1.58 -7.60 1.56
CA ALA A 115 -1.92 -6.41 0.79
C ALA A 115 -1.27 -6.48 -0.59
N ILE A 116 -2.01 -5.98 -1.59
CA ILE A 116 -1.50 -5.71 -2.93
C ILE A 116 -1.81 -4.25 -3.25
N ILE A 117 -0.79 -3.49 -3.62
CA ILE A 117 -0.95 -2.16 -4.23
C ILE A 117 -0.48 -2.25 -5.68
N HIS A 118 -1.37 -1.93 -6.61
CA HIS A 118 -1.07 -1.92 -8.05
C HIS A 118 -1.17 -0.51 -8.59
N TYR A 119 -0.08 0.02 -9.14
CA TYR A 119 0.01 1.37 -9.68
C TYR A 119 -0.47 1.42 -11.13
N LEU A 120 -1.43 2.30 -11.40
CA LEU A 120 -2.01 2.54 -12.74
C LEU A 120 -1.80 3.99 -13.19
N SER A 121 -1.01 4.76 -12.45
CA SER A 121 -0.71 6.15 -12.81
C SER A 121 0.36 6.15 -13.91
N PRO A 122 0.17 6.87 -15.03
CA PRO A 122 1.15 6.92 -16.11
C PRO A 122 2.38 7.77 -15.76
N ASP A 123 2.21 8.77 -14.89
CA ASP A 123 3.29 9.65 -14.41
C ASP A 123 3.80 9.22 -13.03
N ASP A 124 5.01 9.69 -12.68
CA ASP A 124 5.54 9.55 -11.33
C ASP A 124 4.68 10.31 -10.32
N GLN A 125 3.87 9.55 -9.59
CA GLN A 125 3.01 10.00 -8.51
C GLN A 125 3.52 9.47 -7.15
N GLY A 126 4.84 9.27 -7.04
CA GLY A 126 5.51 8.82 -5.84
C GLY A 126 5.61 7.30 -5.74
N GLY A 127 5.05 6.69 -4.69
CA GLY A 127 5.25 5.28 -4.44
C GLY A 127 4.68 4.79 -3.12
N THR A 128 5.29 3.74 -2.58
CA THR A 128 5.05 3.22 -1.23
C THR A 128 6.37 3.05 -0.52
N ALA A 129 6.42 3.47 0.74
CA ALA A 129 7.57 3.27 1.61
C ALA A 129 7.18 2.43 2.83
N PHE A 130 8.16 1.72 3.37
CA PHE A 130 8.06 0.86 4.54
C PHE A 130 8.93 1.44 5.65
N TYR A 131 8.52 1.18 6.89
CA TYR A 131 9.04 1.89 8.03
C TYR A 131 9.28 0.97 9.22
N ARG A 132 10.13 1.46 10.13
CA ARG A 132 10.31 0.95 11.48
C ARG A 132 9.99 2.04 12.48
N GLN A 133 9.22 1.75 13.51
CA GLN A 133 9.07 2.68 14.63
C GLN A 133 10.36 2.69 15.46
N ARG A 134 10.93 3.88 15.70
CA ARG A 134 12.24 4.01 16.33
C ARG A 134 12.26 3.58 17.80
N SER A 135 11.20 3.90 18.54
CA SER A 135 11.10 3.65 19.99
C SER A 135 10.95 2.16 20.32
N THR A 136 10.24 1.40 19.49
CA THR A 136 9.98 -0.03 19.69
C THR A 136 10.88 -0.94 18.87
N GLY A 137 11.43 -0.43 17.76
CA GLY A 137 12.12 -1.23 16.75
C GLY A 137 11.19 -2.07 15.87
N PHE A 138 9.86 -1.94 16.00
CA PHE A 138 8.92 -2.75 15.21
C PHE A 138 8.87 -2.30 13.76
N GLU A 139 8.97 -3.27 12.84
CA GLU A 139 8.65 -3.13 11.41
C GLU A 139 7.34 -3.86 11.11
N THR A 140 7.09 -4.98 11.79
CA THR A 140 5.83 -5.72 11.75
C THR A 140 5.03 -5.55 13.03
N VAL A 141 3.76 -5.18 12.88
CA VAL A 141 2.80 -5.08 13.99
C VAL A 141 1.77 -6.20 13.90
N THR A 142 1.92 -7.18 14.78
CA THR A 142 1.06 -8.35 14.93
C THR A 142 0.04 -8.15 16.06
N ALA A 143 -0.90 -9.09 16.21
CA ALA A 143 -1.86 -9.03 17.32
C ALA A 143 -1.17 -9.02 18.70
N ALA A 144 0.02 -9.64 18.82
CA ALA A 144 0.74 -9.76 20.09
C ALA A 144 1.41 -8.44 20.51
N ASN A 145 1.88 -7.61 19.57
CA ASN A 145 2.60 -6.37 19.88
C ASN A 145 1.82 -5.09 19.53
N HIS A 146 0.62 -5.20 18.94
CA HIS A 146 -0.20 -4.06 18.51
C HIS A 146 -0.47 -3.05 19.64
N ARG A 147 -0.75 -3.53 20.85
CA ARG A 147 -0.99 -2.63 21.99
C ARG A 147 0.29 -1.85 22.36
N ALA A 148 1.43 -2.54 22.43
CA ALA A 148 2.71 -1.91 22.72
C ALA A 148 3.11 -0.89 21.64
N TYR A 149 2.84 -1.20 20.36
CA TYR A 149 3.02 -0.27 19.25
C TYR A 149 2.20 1.02 19.45
N LEU A 150 0.91 0.91 19.73
CA LEU A 150 0.03 2.08 19.90
C LEU A 150 0.39 2.92 21.13
N ASP A 151 0.71 2.27 22.26
CA ASP A 151 1.11 2.96 23.49
C ASP A 151 2.44 3.73 23.26
N ALA A 152 3.40 3.13 22.56
CA ALA A 152 4.65 3.79 22.20
C ALA A 152 4.43 4.93 21.19
N LEU A 153 3.60 4.73 20.17
CA LEU A 153 3.29 5.77 19.18
C LEU A 153 2.69 7.01 19.85
N ARG A 154 1.79 6.80 20.81
CA ARG A 154 1.22 7.89 21.60
C ARG A 154 2.30 8.63 22.40
N ALA A 155 3.18 7.91 23.09
CA ALA A 155 4.26 8.50 23.86
C ALA A 155 5.26 9.27 22.96
N ASP A 156 5.54 8.76 21.77
CA ASP A 156 6.41 9.40 20.80
C ASP A 156 5.80 10.72 20.31
N ILE A 157 4.48 10.76 20.02
CA ILE A 157 3.76 11.98 19.63
C ILE A 157 3.74 12.99 20.78
N GLU A 158 3.53 12.53 22.03
CA GLU A 158 3.59 13.40 23.22
C GLU A 158 4.99 14.02 23.41
N THR A 159 6.05 13.29 23.04
CA THR A 159 7.45 13.71 23.20
C THR A 159 7.94 14.60 22.05
N HIS A 160 7.62 14.24 20.81
CA HIS A 160 8.17 14.86 19.60
C HIS A 160 7.18 15.81 18.90
N GLY A 161 5.92 15.80 19.31
CA GLY A 161 4.82 16.48 18.62
C GLY A 161 4.28 15.67 17.45
N GLU A 162 3.13 16.12 16.92
CA GLU A 162 2.61 15.58 15.66
C GLU A 162 3.51 15.98 14.47
N PRO A 163 3.66 15.12 13.45
CA PRO A 163 4.30 15.51 12.20
C PRO A 163 3.57 16.70 11.57
N GLY A 164 4.27 17.51 10.76
CA GLY A 164 3.65 18.60 10.01
C GLY A 164 2.59 18.11 9.00
N PRO A 165 1.76 19.00 8.43
CA PRO A 165 0.70 18.65 7.48
C PRO A 165 1.28 18.28 6.10
N ALA A 166 1.86 17.09 6.01
CA ALA A 166 2.54 16.57 4.84
C ALA A 166 2.37 15.05 4.74
N TYR A 167 2.37 14.54 3.52
CA TYR A 167 2.68 13.13 3.30
C TYR A 167 4.10 12.86 3.81
N ILE A 168 4.27 11.75 4.52
CA ILE A 168 5.57 11.34 5.04
C ILE A 168 6.57 11.15 3.89
N ALA A 169 7.80 11.62 4.10
CA ALA A 169 8.90 11.49 3.16
C ALA A 169 10.19 11.17 3.92
N GLY A 170 10.76 9.98 3.67
CA GLY A 170 11.96 9.52 4.35
C GLY A 170 11.78 9.35 5.86
N ASP A 171 12.89 9.52 6.57
CA ASP A 171 12.97 9.42 8.03
C ASP A 171 12.22 10.56 8.75
N THR A 172 11.62 10.22 9.89
CA THR A 172 11.05 11.18 10.85
C THR A 172 11.61 10.92 12.26
N PRO A 173 11.36 11.79 13.25
CA PRO A 173 11.70 11.49 14.64
C PRO A 173 11.03 10.23 15.20
N LEU A 174 9.88 9.81 14.65
CA LEU A 174 9.12 8.64 15.10
C LEU A 174 9.49 7.37 14.34
N PHE A 175 9.82 7.49 13.05
CA PHE A 175 9.99 6.37 12.14
C PHE A 175 11.28 6.48 11.32
N SER A 176 11.93 5.35 11.06
CA SER A 176 12.98 5.25 10.03
C SER A 176 12.43 4.53 8.80
N GLU A 177 12.68 5.05 7.61
CA GLU A 177 12.36 4.41 6.34
C GLU A 177 13.28 3.20 6.13
N THR A 178 12.70 2.03 5.90
CA THR A 178 13.45 0.77 5.70
C THR A 178 13.55 0.37 4.24
N ALA A 179 12.57 0.78 3.43
CA ALA A 179 12.57 0.59 1.98
C ALA A 179 11.57 1.54 1.32
N ALA A 180 11.83 1.90 0.06
CA ALA A 180 10.92 2.67 -0.76
C ALA A 180 10.86 2.10 -2.19
N TYR A 181 9.67 2.15 -2.77
CA TYR A 181 9.39 1.66 -4.11
C TYR A 181 8.62 2.71 -4.89
N ASP A 182 9.15 3.08 -6.05
CA ASP A 182 8.48 4.02 -6.95
C ASP A 182 7.25 3.39 -7.61
N ALA A 183 6.24 4.23 -7.84
CA ALA A 183 5.01 3.95 -8.55
C ALA A 183 5.29 3.86 -10.05
N VAL A 184 5.84 2.73 -10.47
CA VAL A 184 6.01 2.41 -11.90
C VAL A 184 4.66 1.96 -12.46
N PHE A 185 4.29 2.47 -13.65
CA PHE A 185 3.05 2.08 -14.30
C PHE A 185 2.96 0.55 -14.47
N ASN A 186 1.79 -0.02 -14.12
CA ASN A 186 1.52 -1.45 -14.14
C ASN A 186 2.44 -2.29 -13.21
N ARG A 187 2.98 -1.68 -12.14
CA ARG A 187 3.69 -2.39 -11.07
C ARG A 187 2.74 -2.75 -9.95
N ALA A 188 2.83 -3.98 -9.44
CA ALA A 188 2.25 -4.36 -8.16
C ALA A 188 3.32 -4.58 -7.10
N LEU A 189 3.05 -4.12 -5.87
CA LEU A 189 3.76 -4.56 -4.67
C LEU A 189 2.84 -5.47 -3.87
N ILE A 190 3.39 -6.57 -3.36
CA ILE A 190 2.68 -7.53 -2.52
C ILE A 190 3.46 -7.71 -1.22
N TYR A 191 2.79 -7.51 -0.09
CA TYR A 191 3.42 -7.52 1.23
C TYR A 191 2.41 -7.92 2.32
N ARG A 192 2.90 -8.27 3.52
CA ARG A 192 2.03 -8.58 4.66
C ARG A 192 1.33 -7.31 5.14
N SER A 193 0.03 -7.40 5.37
CA SER A 193 -0.79 -6.28 5.88
C SER A 193 -0.34 -5.73 7.24
N SER A 194 0.48 -6.50 7.97
CA SER A 194 1.06 -6.13 9.26
C SER A 194 2.37 -5.33 9.16
N LEU A 195 2.92 -5.09 7.97
CA LEU A 195 4.11 -4.25 7.81
C LEU A 195 3.74 -2.77 7.93
N LEU A 196 4.55 -2.02 8.68
CA LEU A 196 4.43 -0.58 8.74
C LEU A 196 4.80 0.04 7.40
N HIS A 197 3.84 0.72 6.78
CA HIS A 197 4.00 1.31 5.47
C HIS A 197 3.19 2.60 5.32
N CYS A 198 3.54 3.40 4.32
CA CYS A 198 2.76 4.59 3.96
C CYS A 198 2.86 4.86 2.46
N ALA A 199 1.87 5.58 1.92
CA ALA A 199 1.98 6.12 0.58
C ALA A 199 3.04 7.23 0.59
N ARG A 200 4.08 7.08 -0.24
CA ARG A 200 5.11 8.10 -0.46
C ARG A 200 4.61 9.01 -1.58
N VAL A 201 3.86 10.06 -1.25
CA VAL A 201 3.28 10.98 -2.24
C VAL A 201 4.08 12.29 -2.21
N PRO A 202 4.53 12.83 -3.36
CA PRO A 202 5.26 14.09 -3.37
C PRO A 202 4.33 15.25 -2.94
N ASN A 203 4.77 16.03 -1.96
CA ASN A 203 3.96 17.09 -1.34
C ASN A 203 3.74 18.32 -2.24
N ASP A 204 4.52 18.47 -3.31
CA ASP A 204 4.47 19.58 -4.26
C ASP A 204 3.60 19.28 -5.51
N ARG A 205 3.06 18.07 -5.61
CA ARG A 205 2.27 17.63 -6.77
C ARG A 205 0.81 18.04 -6.65
N THR A 206 0.25 18.47 -7.78
CA THR A 206 -1.20 18.64 -7.91
C THR A 206 -1.88 17.28 -7.96
N LEU A 207 -2.73 17.01 -6.97
CA LEU A 207 -3.53 15.79 -6.93
C LEU A 207 -4.77 15.93 -7.81
N SER A 208 -5.00 14.96 -8.68
CA SER A 208 -6.12 14.92 -9.62
C SER A 208 -7.10 13.80 -9.23
N SER A 209 -8.39 14.09 -9.35
CA SER A 209 -9.47 13.10 -9.22
C SER A 209 -9.81 12.39 -10.53
N ASP A 210 -9.14 12.72 -11.64
CA ASP A 210 -9.30 11.99 -12.90
C ASP A 210 -8.43 10.72 -12.89
N PRO A 211 -9.03 9.51 -13.02
CA PRO A 211 -8.27 8.26 -13.05
C PRO A 211 -7.19 8.18 -14.15
N ALA A 212 -7.28 8.98 -15.22
CA ALA A 212 -6.28 8.99 -16.29
C ALA A 212 -4.98 9.75 -15.95
N THR A 213 -5.05 10.71 -15.01
CA THR A 213 -3.94 11.63 -14.71
C THR A 213 -3.57 11.65 -13.24
N GLY A 214 -4.50 11.28 -12.35
CA GLY A 214 -4.29 11.21 -10.92
C GLY A 214 -3.49 9.99 -10.50
N ARG A 215 -3.15 9.95 -9.20
CA ARG A 215 -2.51 8.80 -8.55
C ARG A 215 -3.49 7.65 -8.40
N LEU A 216 -3.83 6.99 -9.50
CA LEU A 216 -4.70 5.83 -9.52
C LEU A 216 -3.93 4.58 -9.11
N THR A 217 -4.48 3.88 -8.12
CA THR A 217 -4.01 2.56 -7.69
C THR A 217 -5.18 1.60 -7.53
N VAL A 218 -4.90 0.30 -7.57
CA VAL A 218 -5.80 -0.72 -7.04
C VAL A 218 -5.20 -1.27 -5.74
N ALA A 219 -5.88 -1.03 -4.62
CA ALA A 219 -5.55 -1.62 -3.33
C ALA A 219 -6.42 -2.86 -3.12
N SER A 220 -5.79 -4.02 -3.00
CA SER A 220 -6.47 -5.31 -2.81
C SER A 220 -5.96 -6.03 -1.57
N PHE A 221 -6.83 -6.82 -0.96
CA PHE A 221 -6.55 -7.56 0.26
C PHE A 221 -6.95 -9.00 0.09
N LEU A 222 -6.06 -9.89 0.51
CA LEU A 222 -6.26 -11.33 0.49
C LEU A 222 -6.01 -11.91 1.88
N SER A 223 -6.61 -13.06 2.13
CA SER A 223 -6.26 -13.92 3.24
C SER A 223 -5.72 -15.23 2.71
N ILE A 224 -4.64 -15.70 3.31
CA ILE A 224 -4.06 -17.03 3.08
C ILE A 224 -4.10 -17.84 4.38
N ALA A 225 -4.15 -19.16 4.22
CA ALA A 225 -4.01 -20.15 5.28
C ALA A 225 -2.84 -21.10 4.94
#